data_AF-W9XVJ0-F1
#
_entry.id   AF-W9XVJ0-F1
#
_cell.length_a   1.000
_cell.length_b   1.000
_cell.length_c   1.000
_cell.angle_alpha   90.00
_cell.angle_beta   90.00
_cell.angle_gamma   90.00
#
_symmetry.space_group_name_H-M   'P 1'
#
loop_
_entity.id
_entity.type
_entity.pdbx_description
1 polymer ?
#
loop_
_entity_poly.entity_id
_entity_poly.type
_entity_poly.pdbx_seq_one_letter_code
_entity_poly.pdbx_strand_id
1 'polypeptide(L)'
;MGRRAGGGGVDQNKMLDDLSQELHETSSISLRLRPTLGRTVDGLNGDPSRGFRILERKCAENKIRQDARKQLFHVRSGQARKDIRRVRWRKLFLEGFIAECGRVRRMRKQGW
;
A
#
# COMPACT_ATOMS: atom_id res chain seq x y z
N MET A 1 6.26 65.32 30.66
CA MET A 1 7.27 64.80 29.72
C MET A 1 7.35 63.29 29.94
N GLY A 2 6.71 62.53 29.05
CA GLY A 2 6.32 61.14 29.29
C GLY A 2 7.40 60.10 28.97
N ARG A 3 7.35 58.97 29.70
CA ARG A 3 8.04 57.74 29.34
C ARG A 3 7.00 56.78 28.75
N ARG A 4 7.05 56.53 27.44
CA ARG A 4 6.28 55.47 26.78
C ARG A 4 6.98 54.15 27.04
N ALA A 5 6.28 53.21 27.69
CA ALA A 5 6.67 51.81 27.75
C ALA A 5 6.53 51.22 26.34
N GLY A 6 7.64 50.77 25.74
CA GLY A 6 7.62 49.99 24.51
C GLY A 6 7.05 48.61 24.81
N GLY A 7 5.88 48.30 24.27
CA GLY A 7 5.33 46.96 24.31
C GLY A 7 6.28 46.00 23.57
N GLY A 8 6.66 44.92 24.23
CA GLY A 8 7.36 43.80 23.59
C GLY A 8 6.42 43.16 22.58
N GLY A 9 6.54 43.56 21.31
CA GLY A 9 5.86 42.91 20.21
C GLY A 9 6.33 41.48 20.13
N VAL A 10 5.39 40.54 19.94
CA VAL A 10 5.72 39.15 19.63
C VAL A 10 6.45 39.16 18.29
N ASP A 11 7.75 38.86 18.31
CA ASP A 11 8.58 38.78 17.10
C ASP A 11 8.08 37.63 16.23
N GLN A 12 7.27 37.94 15.23
CA GLN A 12 6.67 36.94 14.35
C GLN A 12 7.73 36.13 13.59
N ASN A 13 8.88 36.74 13.29
CA ASN A 13 10.01 36.05 12.66
C ASN A 13 10.62 35.00 13.59
N LYS A 14 10.69 35.30 14.90
CA LYS A 14 11.18 34.35 15.91
C LYS A 14 10.21 33.19 16.10
N MET A 15 8.91 33.48 16.14
CA MET A 15 7.86 32.44 16.19
C MET A 15 7.88 31.54 14.95
N LEU A 16 8.18 32.10 13.77
CA LEU A 16 8.30 31.34 12.53
C LEU A 16 9.54 30.43 12.54
N ASP A 17 10.67 30.95 13.04
CA ASP A 17 11.91 30.18 13.19
C ASP A 17 11.75 29.06 14.24
N ASP A 18 11.16 29.34 15.39
CA ASP A 18 10.90 28.34 16.44
C ASP A 18 9.95 27.24 15.94
N LEU A 19 8.88 27.61 15.21
CA LEU A 19 7.99 26.64 14.57
C LEU A 19 8.69 25.82 13.47
N SER A 20 9.57 26.46 12.71
CA SER A 20 10.38 25.76 11.70
C SER A 20 11.34 24.76 12.37
N GLN A 21 11.94 25.11 13.50
CA GLN A 21 12.81 24.22 14.26
C GLN A 21 12.02 23.05 14.85
N GLU A 22 10.82 23.28 15.39
CA GLU A 22 9.94 22.26 15.94
C GLU A 22 9.45 21.25 14.87
N LEU A 23 9.15 21.73 13.66
CA LEU A 23 8.85 20.87 12.50
C LEU A 23 10.07 20.06 12.04
N HIS A 24 11.27 20.63 12.11
CA HIS A 24 12.50 19.93 11.75
C HIS A 24 12.88 18.86 12.79
N GLU A 25 12.64 19.09 14.08
CA GLU A 25 12.95 18.14 15.16
C GLU A 25 12.06 16.88 15.12
N THR A 26 10.76 17.06 14.86
CA THR A 26 9.81 15.94 14.65
C THR A 26 10.06 15.17 13.34
N SER A 27 10.80 15.77 12.39
CA SER A 27 11.16 15.15 11.10
C SER A 27 12.44 14.30 11.12
N SER A 28 13.17 14.26 12.23
CA SER A 28 14.51 13.64 12.31
C SER A 28 14.52 12.10 12.25
N ILE A 29 13.35 11.45 12.27
CA ILE A 29 13.25 10.01 12.01
C ILE A 29 13.34 9.79 10.49
N SER A 30 14.57 9.64 9.99
CA SER A 30 14.82 9.19 8.62
C SER A 30 14.24 7.78 8.43
N LEU A 31 13.07 7.70 7.80
CA LEU A 31 12.44 6.42 7.46
C LEU A 31 13.34 5.65 6.48
N ARG A 32 13.61 4.38 6.78
CA ARG A 32 14.38 3.50 5.88
C ARG A 32 13.50 3.08 4.70
N LEU A 33 13.46 3.91 3.65
CA LEU A 33 12.70 3.69 2.42
C LEU A 33 13.37 2.66 1.49
N ARG A 34 13.49 1.41 1.95
CA ARG A 34 13.97 0.29 1.12
C ARG A 34 12.79 -0.51 0.57
N PRO A 35 12.98 -1.26 -0.54
CA PRO A 35 11.96 -2.19 -1.05
C PRO A 35 11.48 -3.24 -0.02
N THR A 36 12.22 -3.43 1.06
CA THR A 36 11.87 -4.30 2.19
C THR A 36 10.72 -3.75 3.03
N LEU A 37 10.48 -2.43 3.03
CA LEU A 37 9.48 -1.77 3.88
C LEU A 37 8.07 -2.34 3.66
N GLY A 38 7.67 -2.59 2.41
CA GLY A 38 6.36 -3.19 2.07
C GLY A 38 6.25 -4.68 2.41
N ARG A 39 7.34 -5.33 2.82
CA ARG A 39 7.43 -6.75 3.21
C ARG A 39 7.78 -6.91 4.69
N THR A 40 7.83 -5.82 5.45
CA THR A 40 8.06 -5.88 6.90
C THR A 40 6.73 -6.13 7.62
N VAL A 41 6.76 -6.93 8.67
CA VAL A 41 5.63 -7.16 9.59
C VAL A 41 6.13 -6.84 10.99
N ASP A 42 5.63 -5.75 11.55
CA ASP A 42 5.96 -5.30 12.91
C ASP A 42 4.93 -5.83 13.93
N GLY A 43 5.23 -5.70 15.23
CA GLY A 43 4.24 -5.97 16.29
C GLY A 43 3.96 -7.46 16.55
N LEU A 44 5.01 -8.28 16.54
CA LEU A 44 4.94 -9.69 16.86
C LEU A 44 4.87 -9.91 18.38
N ASN A 45 3.66 -9.85 18.93
CA ASN A 45 3.39 -10.13 20.34
C ASN A 45 3.48 -11.64 20.63
N GLY A 46 4.69 -12.21 20.62
CA GLY A 46 4.99 -13.57 21.09
C GLY A 46 4.70 -14.73 20.13
N ASP A 47 3.88 -14.57 19.08
CA ASP A 47 3.61 -15.63 18.10
C ASP A 47 4.27 -15.37 16.72
N PRO A 48 5.49 -15.87 16.48
CA PRO A 48 6.18 -15.75 15.19
C PRO A 48 5.40 -16.39 14.02
N SER A 49 4.59 -17.42 14.29
CA SER A 49 3.84 -18.14 13.26
C SER A 49 2.80 -17.23 12.61
N ARG A 50 2.13 -16.39 13.40
CA ARG A 50 1.21 -15.37 12.90
C ARG A 50 1.93 -14.35 12.03
N GLY A 51 3.14 -13.94 12.42
CA GLY A 51 3.98 -13.03 11.62
C GLY A 51 4.29 -13.61 10.24
N PHE A 52 4.72 -14.88 10.17
CA PHE A 52 4.99 -15.56 8.90
C PHE A 52 3.75 -15.66 8.00
N ARG A 53 2.58 -15.97 8.56
CA ARG A 53 1.32 -16.01 7.78
C ARG A 53 0.95 -14.63 7.21
N ILE A 54 1.11 -13.57 8.01
CA ILE A 54 0.85 -12.20 7.56
C ILE A 54 1.85 -11.81 6.46
N LEU A 55 3.13 -12.15 6.65
CA LEU A 55 4.18 -11.90 5.67
C LEU A 55 3.90 -12.63 4.34
N GLU A 56 3.51 -13.90 4.42
CA GLU A 56 3.17 -14.71 3.24
C GLU A 56 1.98 -14.11 2.49
N ARG A 57 0.93 -13.72 3.21
CA ARG A 57 -0.23 -13.02 2.63
C ARG A 57 0.18 -11.72 1.95
N LYS A 58 0.97 -10.86 2.61
CA LYS A 58 1.49 -9.61 2.02
C LYS A 58 2.29 -9.90 0.73
N CYS A 59 3.12 -10.94 0.73
CA CYS A 59 3.88 -11.33 -0.46
C CYS A 59 3.00 -11.84 -1.60
N ALA A 60 1.91 -12.55 -1.26
CA ALA A 60 0.95 -13.09 -2.23
C ALA A 60 0.07 -11.99 -2.85
N GLU A 61 -0.43 -11.05 -2.04
CA GLU A 61 -1.20 -9.88 -2.50
C GLU A 61 -0.39 -9.03 -3.48
N ASN A 62 0.90 -8.82 -3.18
CA ASN A 62 1.85 -8.12 -4.05
C ASN A 62 2.40 -8.99 -5.20
N LYS A 63 1.97 -10.26 -5.32
CA LYS A 63 2.36 -11.18 -6.41
C LYS A 63 3.87 -11.37 -6.61
N ILE A 64 4.67 -11.16 -5.56
CA ILE A 64 6.15 -11.16 -5.63
C ILE A 64 6.68 -12.46 -6.23
N ARG A 65 6.13 -13.60 -5.81
CA ARG A 65 6.55 -14.92 -6.30
C ARG A 65 6.23 -15.12 -7.79
N GLN A 66 5.14 -14.52 -8.27
CA GLN A 66 4.78 -14.59 -9.69
C GLN A 66 5.75 -13.75 -10.51
N ASP A 67 6.07 -12.55 -10.04
CA ASP A 67 6.97 -11.64 -10.77
C ASP A 67 8.40 -12.14 -10.77
N ALA A 68 8.89 -12.68 -9.64
CA ALA A 68 10.18 -13.36 -9.58
C ALA A 68 10.30 -14.47 -10.63
N ARG A 69 9.25 -15.30 -10.81
CA ARG A 69 9.23 -16.35 -11.84
C ARG A 69 9.18 -15.79 -13.26
N LYS A 70 8.41 -14.73 -13.51
CA LYS A 70 8.36 -14.07 -14.83
C LYS A 70 9.70 -13.44 -15.21
N GLN A 71 10.48 -12.98 -14.23
CA GLN A 71 11.78 -12.35 -14.43
C GLN A 71 12.91 -13.34 -14.72
N LEU A 72 12.72 -14.64 -14.46
CA LEU A 72 13.77 -15.66 -14.70
C LEU A 72 14.20 -15.74 -16.16
N PHE A 73 13.28 -15.49 -17.10
CA PHE A 73 13.56 -15.59 -18.54
C PHE A 73 12.98 -14.40 -19.28
N HIS A 74 13.72 -13.90 -20.28
CA HIS A 74 13.23 -12.84 -21.14
C HIS A 74 12.06 -13.35 -22.00
N VAL A 75 10.98 -12.57 -22.03
CA VAL A 75 9.84 -12.78 -22.93
C VAL A 75 9.69 -11.55 -23.81
N ARG A 76 9.64 -11.77 -25.13
CA ARG A 76 9.41 -10.68 -26.10
C ARG A 76 8.09 -9.95 -25.82
N SER A 77 8.07 -8.64 -26.01
CA SER A 77 6.93 -7.77 -25.69
C SER A 77 5.61 -8.23 -26.33
N GLY A 78 5.65 -8.67 -27.60
CA GLY A 78 4.47 -9.18 -28.31
C GLY A 78 3.89 -10.46 -27.69
N GLN A 79 4.74 -11.36 -27.18
CA GLN A 79 4.29 -12.56 -26.49
C GLN A 79 3.69 -12.22 -25.13
N ALA A 80 4.38 -11.37 -24.36
CA ALA A 80 3.89 -10.90 -23.06
C ALA A 80 2.50 -10.24 -23.16
N ARG A 81 2.25 -9.43 -24.19
CA ARG A 81 0.93 -8.82 -24.46
C ARG A 81 -0.15 -9.87 -24.73
N LYS A 82 0.16 -10.91 -25.52
CA LYS A 82 -0.77 -12.02 -25.79
C LYS A 82 -1.08 -12.81 -24.52
N ASP A 83 -0.08 -13.06 -23.68
CA ASP A 83 -0.25 -13.76 -22.42
C ASP A 83 -1.14 -12.99 -21.44
N ILE A 84 -0.88 -11.68 -21.29
CA ILE A 84 -1.72 -10.79 -20.46
C ILE A 84 -3.16 -10.77 -20.98
N ARG A 85 -3.37 -10.69 -22.30
CA ARG A 85 -4.72 -10.72 -22.89
C ARG A 85 -5.46 -12.02 -22.54
N ARG A 86 -4.80 -13.17 -22.70
CA ARG A 86 -5.39 -14.48 -22.35
C ARG A 86 -5.74 -14.56 -20.86
N VAL A 87 -4.87 -14.10 -19.98
CA VAL A 87 -5.10 -14.09 -18.53
C VAL A 87 -6.28 -13.19 -18.15
N ARG A 88 -6.35 -11.97 -18.70
CA ARG A 88 -7.45 -11.03 -18.46
C ARG A 88 -8.79 -11.60 -18.90
N TRP A 89 -8.84 -12.19 -20.10
CA TRP A 89 -10.07 -12.79 -20.61
C TRP A 89 -10.55 -13.96 -19.74
N ARG A 90 -9.65 -14.86 -19.32
CA ARG A 90 -10.00 -15.97 -18.40
C ARG A 90 -10.55 -15.46 -17.07
N LYS A 91 -9.98 -14.37 -16.54
CA LYS A 91 -10.45 -13.73 -15.30
C LYS A 91 -11.87 -13.18 -15.47
N LEU A 92 -12.11 -12.41 -16.54
CA LEU A 92 -13.43 -11.83 -16.83
C LEU A 92 -14.48 -12.93 -17.08
N PHE A 93 -14.12 -13.98 -17.82
CA PHE A 93 -15.00 -15.11 -18.06
C PHE A 93 -15.40 -15.79 -16.75
N LEU A 94 -14.43 -16.07 -15.87
CA LEU A 94 -14.70 -16.68 -14.57
C LEU A 94 -15.61 -15.79 -13.70
N GLU A 95 -15.36 -14.49 -13.65
CA GLU A 95 -16.20 -13.53 -12.90
C GLU A 95 -17.64 -13.53 -13.41
N GLY A 96 -17.84 -13.46 -14.74
CA GLY A 96 -19.17 -13.56 -15.34
C GLY A 96 -19.86 -14.90 -15.09
N PHE A 97 -19.11 -16.00 -15.18
CA PHE A 97 -19.64 -17.34 -14.92
C PHE A 97 -20.10 -17.51 -13.45
N ILE A 98 -19.29 -17.05 -12.49
CA ILE A 98 -19.67 -17.08 -11.06
C ILE A 98 -20.92 -16.22 -10.82
N ALA A 99 -21.02 -15.06 -11.45
CA ALA A 99 -22.19 -14.19 -11.36
C ALA A 99 -23.45 -14.87 -11.91
N GLU A 100 -23.36 -15.55 -13.05
CA GLU A 100 -24.46 -16.28 -13.65
C GLU A 100 -24.88 -17.49 -12.79
N CYS A 101 -23.94 -18.26 -12.24
CA CYS A 101 -24.25 -19.30 -11.26
C CYS A 101 -24.93 -18.72 -9.99
N GLY A 102 -24.57 -17.49 -9.59
CA GLY A 102 -25.26 -16.76 -8.52
C GLY A 102 -26.71 -16.42 -8.90
N ARG A 103 -26.94 -15.97 -10.14
CA ARG A 103 -28.27 -15.69 -10.68
C ARG A 103 -29.14 -16.94 -10.74
N VAL A 104 -28.63 -18.04 -11.31
CA VAL A 104 -29.34 -19.32 -11.39
C VAL A 104 -29.74 -19.81 -10.00
N ARG A 105 -28.82 -19.78 -9.02
CA ARG A 105 -29.14 -20.15 -7.63
C ARG A 105 -30.23 -19.27 -7.01
N ARG A 106 -30.25 -17.98 -7.36
CA ARG A 106 -31.27 -17.03 -6.91
C ARG A 106 -32.64 -17.34 -7.54
N MET A 107 -32.69 -17.57 -8.85
CA MET A 107 -33.93 -17.93 -9.57
C MET A 107 -34.51 -19.23 -9.03
N ARG A 108 -33.66 -20.26 -8.86
CA ARG A 108 -34.05 -21.53 -8.24
C ARG A 108 -34.67 -21.34 -6.85
N LYS A 109 -34.13 -20.42 -6.03
CA LYS A 109 -34.67 -20.12 -4.69
C LYS A 109 -36.04 -19.44 -4.77
N GLN A 110 -36.30 -18.68 -5.82
CA GLN A 110 -37.58 -18.02 -6.07
C GLN A 110 -38.64 -18.96 -6.68
N GLY A 111 -38.25 -20.17 -7.09
CA GLY A 111 -39.15 -21.13 -7.74
C GLY A 111 -39.24 -20.99 -9.27
N TRP A 112 -38.33 -20.21 -9.86
CA TRP A 112 -38.10 -20.17 -11.31
C TRP A 112 -37.06 -21.20 -11.74
#